data_AF-A0A9D0ZJQ3-F1
#
_entry.id   AF-A0A9D0ZJQ3-F1
#
_cell.length_a   1.000
_cell.length_b   1.000
_cell.length_c   1.000
_cell.angle_alpha   90.00
_cell.angle_beta   90.00
_cell.angle_gamma   90.00
#
_symmetry.space_group_name_H-M   'P 1'
#
loop_
_entity.id
_entity.type
_entity.pdbx_description
1 polymer ?
#
loop_
_entity_poly.entity_id
_entity_poly.type
_entity_poly.pdbx_seq_one_letter_code
_entity_poly.pdbx_strand_id
1 'polypeptide(L)'
;MSLCWLEIKRVCKSASYIAAVAVLVLFAYFQDVLPPPELISAPGVQVENDLARHVVAAEDYALIRDVDRFSGAHARLFASRIGSVLAVLCAFPAAALFLHDRHGSRVAVYARQASSWKLALSRYAALVVAMFLPVAVMALTLTCVAAMDYGVGNVDLLSYSKYALFWLLPTIMLSTGVGMLPAALGLPLGPLLTLLWGWMARSAPAFSYGSLLAPRHEALGETARFLEGLGELACGRAAAALLGLALLLLTALAVEWKRRGRGYVLLCRSHAA
;
A
#
# COMPACT_ATOMS: atom_id res chain seq x y z
N MET A 1 -12.05 -5.60 -25.94
CA MET A 1 -11.33 -5.77 -24.65
C MET A 1 -11.12 -4.38 -24.04
N SER A 2 -11.50 -4.16 -22.78
CA SER A 2 -11.40 -2.81 -22.16
C SER A 2 -9.92 -2.40 -21.98
N LEU A 3 -9.65 -1.09 -22.09
CA LEU A 3 -8.31 -0.52 -21.90
C LEU A 3 -7.71 -0.91 -20.54
N CYS A 4 -8.53 -0.93 -19.49
CA CYS A 4 -8.13 -1.31 -18.14
C CYS A 4 -7.61 -2.76 -18.08
N TRP A 5 -8.31 -3.71 -18.71
CA TRP A 5 -7.89 -5.12 -18.72
C TRP A 5 -6.56 -5.35 -19.43
N LEU A 6 -6.29 -4.58 -20.49
CA LEU A 6 -5.01 -4.61 -21.19
C LEU A 6 -3.87 -4.12 -20.31
N GLU A 7 -4.07 -3.01 -19.59
CA GLU A 7 -3.05 -2.48 -18.68
C GLU A 7 -2.83 -3.40 -17.47
N ILE A 8 -3.88 -4.04 -16.92
CA ILE A 8 -3.73 -5.05 -15.86
C ILE A 8 -2.84 -6.22 -16.34
N LYS A 9 -3.17 -6.82 -17.48
CA LYS A 9 -2.35 -7.91 -18.06
C LYS A 9 -0.91 -7.50 -18.30
N ARG A 10 -0.69 -6.24 -18.67
CA ARG A 10 0.63 -5.68 -18.90
C ARG A 10 1.41 -5.53 -17.59
N VAL A 11 0.79 -4.94 -16.57
CA VAL A 11 1.40 -4.78 -15.24
C VAL A 11 1.75 -6.14 -14.65
N CYS A 12 0.82 -7.11 -14.67
CA CYS A 12 1.05 -8.43 -14.11
C CYS A 12 2.18 -9.22 -14.79
N LYS A 13 2.49 -8.92 -16.06
CA LYS A 13 3.60 -9.53 -16.81
C LYS A 13 4.92 -8.74 -16.68
N SER A 14 4.90 -7.58 -16.04
CA SER A 14 6.10 -6.74 -15.92
C SER A 14 7.05 -7.32 -14.86
N ALA A 15 8.34 -7.38 -15.18
CA ALA A 15 9.36 -7.87 -14.27
C ALA A 15 9.41 -7.04 -12.96
N SER A 16 9.17 -5.74 -13.04
CA SER A 16 9.13 -4.85 -11.87
C SER A 16 7.98 -5.18 -10.91
N TYR A 17 6.79 -5.51 -11.44
CA TYR A 17 5.68 -5.97 -10.61
C TYR A 17 5.98 -7.33 -9.99
N ILE A 18 6.48 -8.30 -10.76
CA ILE A 18 6.81 -9.64 -10.25
C ILE A 18 7.85 -9.53 -9.13
N ALA A 19 8.89 -8.72 -9.33
CA ALA A 19 9.90 -8.47 -8.29
C ALA A 19 9.29 -7.80 -7.05
N ALA A 20 8.43 -6.78 -7.22
CA ALA A 20 7.77 -6.12 -6.10
C ALA A 20 6.89 -7.10 -5.30
N VAL A 21 6.12 -7.96 -5.95
CA VAL A 21 5.30 -8.99 -5.28
C VAL A 21 6.18 -10.02 -4.58
N ALA A 22 7.27 -10.48 -5.21
CA ALA A 22 8.20 -11.42 -4.59
C ALA A 22 8.82 -10.83 -3.32
N VAL A 23 9.28 -9.57 -3.37
CA VAL A 23 9.81 -8.86 -2.19
C VAL A 23 8.74 -8.68 -1.12
N LEU A 24 7.50 -8.35 -1.49
CA LEU A 24 6.39 -8.23 -0.55
C LEU A 24 6.13 -9.54 0.20
N VAL A 25 6.09 -10.67 -0.52
CA VAL A 25 5.85 -11.99 0.06
C VAL A 25 7.02 -12.42 0.95
N LEU A 26 8.26 -12.24 0.48
CA LEU A 26 9.46 -12.52 1.29
C LEU A 26 9.48 -11.68 2.56
N PHE A 27 9.15 -10.39 2.46
CA PHE A 27 9.06 -9.52 3.63
C PHE A 27 7.98 -9.99 4.61
N ALA A 28 6.80 -10.35 4.11
CA ALA A 28 5.72 -10.86 4.96
C ALA A 28 6.13 -12.14 5.71
N TYR A 29 6.91 -13.00 5.06
CA TYR A 29 7.46 -14.20 5.68
C TYR A 29 8.54 -13.87 6.73
N PHE A 30 9.55 -13.06 6.38
CA PHE A 30 10.66 -12.71 7.28
C PHE A 30 10.31 -11.75 8.44
N GLN A 31 9.11 -11.19 8.44
CA GLN A 31 8.62 -10.30 9.50
C GLN A 31 7.49 -10.95 10.30
N ASP A 32 7.38 -12.28 10.22
CA ASP A 32 6.38 -13.09 10.94
C ASP A 32 4.97 -12.50 10.78
N VAL A 33 4.66 -12.03 9.58
CA VAL A 33 3.29 -11.67 9.19
C VAL A 33 2.56 -12.94 8.73
N LEU A 34 3.29 -13.85 8.08
CA LEU A 34 2.82 -15.16 7.61
C LEU A 34 3.88 -16.23 7.92
N PRO A 35 3.70 -17.10 8.94
CA PRO A 35 2.59 -17.15 9.91
C PRO A 35 2.64 -15.99 10.93
N PRO A 36 1.51 -15.63 11.59
CA PRO A 36 1.52 -14.64 12.66
C PRO A 36 2.41 -15.10 13.83
N PRO A 37 3.06 -14.19 14.56
CA PRO A 37 4.18 -14.55 15.42
C PRO A 37 3.73 -15.21 16.73
N GLU A 38 2.58 -14.85 17.29
CA GLU A 38 2.16 -15.29 18.62
C GLU A 38 0.62 -15.34 18.79
N LEU A 39 0.13 -16.32 19.55
CA LEU A 39 -1.26 -16.38 20.00
C LEU A 39 -1.49 -15.49 21.23
N ILE A 40 -2.58 -14.71 21.25
CA ILE A 40 -2.95 -13.84 22.38
C ILE A 40 -3.53 -14.70 23.50
N SER A 41 -2.93 -14.62 24.69
CA SER A 41 -3.32 -15.41 25.85
C SER A 41 -3.71 -14.53 27.04
N ALA A 42 -4.63 -15.06 27.86
CA ALA A 42 -5.07 -14.39 29.08
C ALA A 42 -3.94 -14.33 30.13
N PRO A 43 -3.92 -13.30 30.99
CA PRO A 43 -2.94 -13.21 32.07
C PRO A 43 -3.06 -14.39 33.04
N GLY A 44 -1.93 -14.92 33.50
CA GLY A 44 -1.87 -15.99 34.51
C GLY A 44 -1.90 -17.43 33.96
N VAL A 45 -1.95 -17.62 32.63
CA VAL A 45 -1.76 -18.94 32.02
C VAL A 45 -0.28 -19.32 32.09
N GLN A 46 0.08 -20.35 32.86
CA GLN A 46 1.43 -20.91 32.83
C GLN A 46 1.71 -21.47 31.43
N VAL A 47 2.78 -20.98 30.80
CA VAL A 47 3.19 -21.37 29.45
C VAL A 47 3.91 -22.71 29.54
N GLU A 48 3.13 -23.80 29.53
CA GLU A 48 3.64 -25.17 29.72
C GLU A 48 4.05 -25.87 28.40
N ASN A 49 3.93 -25.21 27.25
CA ASN A 49 4.29 -25.80 25.95
C ASN A 49 4.79 -24.75 24.94
N ASP A 50 5.74 -25.15 24.10
CA ASP A 50 6.54 -24.41 23.09
C ASP A 50 5.76 -23.63 21.99
N LEU A 51 4.48 -23.30 22.18
CA LEU A 51 3.73 -22.40 21.30
C LEU A 51 3.95 -20.95 21.74
N ALA A 52 4.56 -20.14 20.88
CA ALA A 52 4.80 -18.72 21.13
C ALA A 52 3.48 -18.00 21.45
N ARG A 53 3.27 -17.64 22.73
CA ARG A 53 2.08 -16.95 23.22
C ARG A 53 2.46 -15.57 23.72
N HIS A 54 1.68 -14.58 23.29
CA HIS A 54 1.76 -13.22 23.77
C HIS A 54 0.89 -13.07 25.02
N VAL A 55 1.49 -12.80 26.17
CA VAL A 55 0.76 -12.52 27.41
C VAL A 55 0.52 -11.03 27.49
N VAL A 56 -0.76 -10.64 27.49
CA VAL A 56 -1.20 -9.25 27.54
C VAL A 56 -1.75 -8.93 28.92
N ALA A 57 -1.68 -7.66 29.35
CA ALA A 57 -2.32 -7.19 30.57
C ALA A 57 -3.83 -7.50 30.57
N ALA A 58 -4.42 -7.74 31.75
CA ALA A 58 -5.82 -8.17 31.87
C ALA A 58 -6.82 -7.20 31.19
N GLU A 59 -6.58 -5.90 31.35
CA GLU A 59 -7.42 -4.85 30.80
C GLU A 59 -7.38 -4.82 29.27
N ASP A 60 -6.17 -4.91 28.70
CA ASP A 60 -5.98 -4.92 27.24
C ASP A 60 -6.44 -6.25 26.62
N TYR A 61 -6.31 -7.38 27.34
CA TYR A 61 -6.91 -8.65 26.93
C TYR A 61 -8.44 -8.57 26.80
N ALA A 62 -9.11 -7.93 27.77
CA ALA A 62 -10.56 -7.71 27.71
C ALA A 62 -10.94 -6.85 26.50
N LEU A 63 -10.20 -5.77 26.23
CA LEU A 63 -10.43 -4.93 25.05
C LEU A 63 -10.21 -5.69 23.74
N ILE A 64 -9.14 -6.48 23.63
CA ILE A 64 -8.86 -7.29 22.44
C ILE A 64 -9.97 -8.31 22.20
N ARG A 65 -10.49 -8.94 23.25
CA ARG A 65 -11.58 -9.93 23.14
C ARG A 65 -12.89 -9.26 22.74
N ASP A 66 -13.27 -8.19 23.44
CA ASP A 66 -14.62 -7.62 23.38
C ASP A 66 -14.77 -6.62 22.23
N VAL A 67 -13.71 -5.88 21.89
CA VAL A 67 -13.70 -4.88 20.80
C VAL A 67 -13.11 -5.46 19.52
N ASP A 68 -11.88 -5.98 19.57
CA ASP A 68 -11.16 -6.39 18.36
C ASP A 68 -11.51 -7.81 17.89
N ARG A 69 -12.16 -8.62 18.73
CA ARG A 69 -12.43 -10.04 18.50
C ARG A 69 -11.16 -10.78 18.06
N PHE A 70 -10.02 -10.51 18.72
CA PHE A 70 -8.66 -11.01 18.44
C PHE A 70 -8.09 -10.76 17.02
N SER A 71 -8.87 -10.97 15.96
CA SER A 71 -8.48 -10.75 14.57
C SER A 71 -8.28 -9.27 14.25
N GLY A 72 -9.00 -8.36 14.90
CA GLY A 72 -8.79 -6.92 14.78
C GLY A 72 -7.39 -6.51 15.20
N ALA A 73 -6.93 -7.00 16.35
CA ALA A 73 -5.59 -6.78 16.88
C ALA A 73 -4.49 -7.26 15.91
N HIS A 74 -4.60 -8.49 15.41
CA HIS A 74 -3.67 -9.02 14.41
C HIS A 74 -3.75 -8.27 13.08
N ALA A 75 -4.95 -7.85 12.66
CA ALA A 75 -5.14 -7.10 11.42
C ALA A 75 -4.51 -5.70 11.49
N ARG A 76 -4.50 -5.03 12.65
CA ARG A 76 -3.76 -3.78 12.87
C ARG A 76 -2.26 -3.98 12.71
N LEU A 77 -1.71 -5.02 13.33
CA LEU A 77 -0.28 -5.35 13.23
C LEU A 77 0.11 -5.68 11.78
N PHE A 78 -0.71 -6.50 11.10
CA PHE A 78 -0.60 -6.78 9.67
C PHE A 78 -0.57 -5.48 8.84
N ALA A 79 -1.54 -4.59 9.06
CA ALA A 79 -1.64 -3.34 8.31
C ALA A 79 -0.46 -2.39 8.57
N SER A 80 0.03 -2.30 9.80
CA SER A 80 1.23 -1.53 10.17
C SER A 80 2.46 -2.04 9.42
N ARG A 81 2.75 -3.35 9.51
CA ARG A 81 3.95 -3.96 8.91
C ARG A 81 3.90 -3.92 7.38
N ILE A 82 2.83 -4.44 6.78
CA ILE A 82 2.67 -4.49 5.32
C ILE A 82 2.54 -3.08 4.73
N GLY A 83 1.87 -2.15 5.43
CA GLY A 83 1.72 -0.77 4.98
C GLY A 83 3.06 -0.07 4.79
N SER A 84 4.00 -0.28 5.71
CA SER A 84 5.34 0.32 5.62
C SER A 84 6.11 -0.09 4.36
N VAL A 85 5.99 -1.36 3.95
CA VAL A 85 6.64 -1.88 2.74
C VAL A 85 5.91 -1.50 1.47
N LEU A 86 4.58 -1.50 1.47
CA LEU A 86 3.81 -1.04 0.31
C LEU A 86 4.07 0.44 0.01
N ALA A 87 4.33 1.28 1.03
CA ALA A 87 4.72 2.67 0.83
C ALA A 87 5.94 2.81 -0.09
N VAL A 88 6.87 1.85 -0.03
CA VAL A 88 8.08 1.79 -0.85
C VAL A 88 7.81 1.08 -2.18
N LEU A 89 7.27 -0.15 -2.13
CA LEU A 89 7.23 -1.05 -3.28
C LEU A 89 6.31 -0.57 -4.40
N CYS A 90 5.18 0.07 -4.08
CA CYS A 90 4.18 0.43 -5.09
C CYS A 90 4.68 1.47 -6.12
N ALA A 91 5.71 2.25 -5.80
CA ALA A 91 6.31 3.21 -6.72
C ALA A 91 7.20 2.59 -7.80
N PHE A 92 7.80 1.43 -7.55
CA PHE A 92 8.70 0.75 -8.50
C PHE A 92 8.01 0.30 -9.79
N PRO A 93 6.94 -0.53 -9.75
CA PRO A 93 6.25 -0.94 -10.98
C PRO A 93 5.58 0.25 -11.66
N ALA A 94 5.13 1.25 -10.89
CA ALA A 94 4.58 2.49 -11.40
C ALA A 94 5.59 3.30 -12.23
N ALA A 95 6.77 3.58 -11.66
CA ALA A 95 7.83 4.31 -12.35
C ALA A 95 8.37 3.53 -13.56
N ALA A 96 8.60 2.22 -13.40
CA ALA A 96 9.10 1.36 -14.47
C ALA A 96 8.16 1.34 -15.69
N LEU A 97 6.84 1.27 -15.47
CA LEU A 97 5.86 1.27 -16.56
C LEU A 97 5.93 2.56 -17.40
N PHE A 98 6.03 3.72 -16.74
CA PHE A 98 6.08 5.02 -17.41
C PHE A 98 7.42 5.31 -18.07
N LEU A 99 8.53 4.92 -17.44
CA LEU A 99 9.86 5.07 -18.02
C LEU A 99 10.06 4.13 -19.22
N HIS A 100 9.61 2.87 -19.13
CA HIS A 100 9.71 1.93 -20.23
C HIS A 100 8.88 2.37 -21.45
N ASP A 101 7.70 2.96 -21.22
CA ASP A 101 6.88 3.52 -22.30
C ASP A 101 7.57 4.64 -23.07
N ARG A 102 8.45 5.42 -22.44
CA ARG A 102 9.20 6.48 -23.14
C ARG A 102 10.09 5.91 -24.25
N HIS A 103 10.68 4.74 -24.03
CA HIS A 103 11.64 4.13 -24.96
C HIS A 103 10.99 3.26 -26.04
N GLY A 104 9.72 2.91 -25.88
CA GLY A 104 9.00 2.05 -26.83
C GLY A 104 8.22 2.83 -27.89
N SER A 105 8.40 2.46 -29.17
CA SER A 105 7.65 2.97 -30.34
C SER A 105 6.12 2.78 -30.24
N ARG A 106 5.64 2.05 -29.23
CA ARG A 106 4.22 1.75 -28.95
C ARG A 106 3.42 2.93 -28.40
N VAL A 107 4.08 3.95 -27.84
CA VAL A 107 3.41 5.21 -27.46
C VAL A 107 2.77 5.86 -28.69
N ALA A 108 3.39 5.76 -29.88
CA ALA A 108 2.84 6.33 -31.10
C ALA A 108 1.50 5.68 -31.54
N VAL A 109 1.29 4.40 -31.24
CA VAL A 109 0.09 3.64 -31.63
C VAL A 109 -1.07 3.89 -30.66
N TYR A 110 -0.84 3.89 -29.34
CA TYR A 110 -1.87 4.20 -28.35
C TYR A 110 -2.18 5.70 -28.23
N ALA A 111 -1.21 6.58 -28.52
CA ALA A 111 -1.39 8.03 -28.40
C ALA A 111 -2.31 8.66 -29.44
N ARG A 112 -2.57 7.99 -30.58
CA ARG A 112 -3.44 8.52 -31.63
C ARG A 112 -4.94 8.32 -31.38
N GLN A 113 -5.33 7.38 -30.51
CA GLN A 113 -6.76 7.00 -30.35
C GLN A 113 -7.32 7.19 -28.93
N ALA A 114 -6.48 7.24 -27.88
CA ALA A 114 -6.95 7.33 -26.51
C ALA A 114 -6.61 8.68 -25.84
N SER A 115 -7.62 9.32 -25.25
CA SER A 115 -7.46 10.49 -24.38
C SER A 115 -6.43 10.23 -23.28
N SER A 116 -5.54 11.19 -23.05
CA SER A 116 -4.45 11.09 -22.05
C SER A 116 -4.98 10.81 -20.65
N TRP A 117 -6.16 11.36 -20.33
CA TRP A 117 -6.89 11.09 -19.10
C TRP A 117 -7.28 9.63 -18.95
N LYS A 118 -7.90 9.05 -19.97
CA LYS A 118 -8.32 7.64 -19.95
C LYS A 118 -7.13 6.70 -19.78
N LEU A 119 -6.00 7.02 -20.42
CA LEU A 119 -4.77 6.23 -20.33
C LEU A 119 -4.12 6.33 -18.95
N ALA A 120 -3.98 7.54 -18.40
CA ALA A 120 -3.40 7.73 -17.08
C ALA A 120 -4.24 7.04 -15.99
N LEU A 121 -5.58 7.19 -16.06
CA LEU A 121 -6.50 6.56 -15.14
C LEU A 121 -6.46 5.03 -15.24
N SER A 122 -6.48 4.46 -16.45
CA SER A 122 -6.46 3.00 -16.61
C SER A 122 -5.16 2.38 -16.09
N ARG A 123 -4.02 3.07 -16.25
CA ARG A 123 -2.73 2.59 -15.72
C ARG A 123 -2.66 2.68 -14.21
N TYR A 124 -3.10 3.81 -13.66
CA TYR A 124 -3.15 3.99 -12.22
C TYR A 124 -4.04 2.93 -11.56
N ALA A 125 -5.26 2.75 -12.08
CA ALA A 125 -6.18 1.72 -11.61
C ALA A 125 -5.57 0.32 -11.75
N ALA A 126 -4.92 0.00 -12.87
CA ALA A 126 -4.28 -1.29 -13.07
C ALA A 126 -3.14 -1.54 -12.06
N LEU A 127 -2.30 -0.54 -11.78
CA LEU A 127 -1.21 -0.63 -10.80
C LEU A 127 -1.74 -0.81 -9.37
N VAL A 128 -2.74 0.00 -8.98
CA VAL A 128 -3.36 -0.09 -7.65
C VAL A 128 -4.03 -1.44 -7.46
N VAL A 129 -4.84 -1.90 -8.42
CA VAL A 129 -5.51 -3.21 -8.35
C VAL A 129 -4.50 -4.36 -8.34
N ALA A 130 -3.47 -4.30 -9.17
CA ALA A 130 -2.44 -5.34 -9.21
C ALA A 130 -1.66 -5.43 -7.89
N MET A 131 -1.27 -4.30 -7.28
CA MET A 131 -0.58 -4.31 -5.98
C MET A 131 -1.52 -4.65 -4.82
N PHE A 132 -2.82 -4.36 -4.93
CA PHE A 132 -3.80 -4.73 -3.91
C PHE A 132 -4.13 -6.23 -3.94
N LEU A 133 -4.01 -6.90 -5.08
CA LEU A 133 -4.30 -8.33 -5.22
C LEU A 133 -3.51 -9.22 -4.23
N PRO A 134 -2.17 -9.17 -4.14
CA PRO A 134 -1.44 -9.98 -3.15
C PRO A 134 -1.83 -9.63 -1.71
N VAL A 135 -2.14 -8.36 -1.43
CA VAL A 135 -2.61 -7.91 -0.11
C VAL A 135 -3.96 -8.52 0.24
N ALA A 136 -4.90 -8.56 -0.71
CA ALA A 136 -6.20 -9.19 -0.55
C ALA A 136 -6.06 -10.70 -0.31
N VAL A 137 -5.15 -11.38 -1.03
CA VAL A 137 -4.84 -12.79 -0.79
C VAL A 137 -4.32 -13.01 0.63
N MET A 138 -3.35 -12.21 1.08
CA MET A 138 -2.83 -12.29 2.46
C MET A 138 -3.91 -12.01 3.50
N ALA A 139 -4.79 -11.03 3.27
CA ALA A 139 -5.89 -10.72 4.18
C ALA A 139 -6.86 -11.90 4.32
N LEU A 140 -7.18 -12.58 3.21
CA LEU A 140 -8.03 -13.78 3.22
C LEU A 140 -7.34 -14.95 3.92
N THR A 141 -6.06 -15.20 3.66
CA THR A 141 -5.33 -16.30 4.32
C THR A 141 -5.25 -16.07 5.82
N LEU A 142 -4.93 -14.85 6.26
CA LEU A 142 -4.87 -14.51 7.69
C LEU A 142 -6.24 -14.56 8.38
N THR A 143 -7.32 -14.26 7.65
CA THR A 143 -8.68 -14.44 8.17
C THR A 143 -8.95 -15.92 8.46
N CYS A 144 -8.56 -16.82 7.54
CA CYS A 144 -8.71 -18.26 7.75
C CYS A 144 -7.85 -18.76 8.92
N VAL A 145 -6.60 -18.31 9.01
CA VAL A 145 -5.69 -18.67 10.12
C VAL A 145 -6.27 -18.21 11.46
N ALA A 146 -6.69 -16.94 11.58
CA ALA A 146 -7.30 -16.44 12.81
C ALA A 146 -8.57 -17.21 13.19
N ALA A 147 -9.39 -17.61 12.21
CA ALA A 147 -10.58 -18.42 12.45
C ALA A 147 -10.26 -19.84 12.94
N MET A 148 -9.13 -20.42 12.51
CA MET A 148 -8.64 -21.72 13.02
C MET A 148 -8.07 -21.60 14.44
N ASP A 149 -7.35 -20.51 14.72
CA ASP A 149 -6.65 -20.29 15.99
C ASP A 149 -7.59 -19.95 17.15
N TYR A 150 -8.54 -19.04 16.94
CA TYR A 150 -9.43 -18.52 17.99
C TYR A 150 -10.88 -19.03 17.87
N GLY A 151 -11.21 -19.68 16.76
CA GLY A 151 -12.58 -20.09 16.41
C GLY A 151 -13.39 -18.96 15.76
N VAL A 152 -14.27 -19.34 14.83
CA VAL A 152 -15.12 -18.40 14.05
C VAL A 152 -15.99 -17.49 14.93
N GLY A 153 -16.41 -17.96 16.12
CA GLY A 153 -17.23 -17.20 17.06
C GLY A 153 -16.48 -16.07 17.77
N ASN A 154 -15.16 -16.13 17.85
CA ASN A 154 -14.34 -15.15 18.55
C ASN A 154 -13.61 -14.20 17.60
N VAL A 155 -13.85 -14.31 16.29
CA VAL A 155 -13.13 -13.58 15.23
C VAL A 155 -14.10 -12.75 14.40
N ASP A 156 -13.72 -11.51 14.07
CA ASP A 156 -14.35 -10.78 12.96
C ASP A 156 -13.73 -11.23 11.64
N LEU A 157 -14.53 -11.91 10.80
CA LEU A 157 -14.11 -12.41 9.48
C LEU A 157 -13.79 -11.29 8.48
N LEU A 158 -14.21 -10.06 8.75
CA LEU A 158 -13.95 -8.91 7.87
C LEU A 158 -12.82 -8.02 8.37
N SER A 159 -12.21 -8.31 9.52
CA SER A 159 -11.20 -7.42 10.12
C SER A 159 -10.05 -7.16 9.15
N TYR A 160 -9.36 -8.21 8.69
CA TYR A 160 -8.24 -8.08 7.76
C TYR A 160 -8.62 -7.35 6.45
N SER A 161 -9.82 -7.61 5.92
CA SER A 161 -10.31 -6.92 4.72
C SER A 161 -10.59 -5.43 4.97
N LYS A 162 -11.20 -5.08 6.11
CA LYS A 162 -11.44 -3.69 6.52
C LYS A 162 -10.12 -2.94 6.64
N TYR A 163 -9.14 -3.52 7.33
CA TYR A 163 -7.82 -2.94 7.49
C TYR A 163 -7.05 -2.86 6.17
N ALA A 164 -7.17 -3.85 5.28
CA ALA A 164 -6.59 -3.77 3.95
C ALA A 164 -7.17 -2.60 3.13
N LEU A 165 -8.49 -2.42 3.14
CA LEU A 165 -9.16 -1.35 2.39
C LEU A 165 -8.94 0.03 3.01
N PHE A 166 -9.09 0.16 4.32
CA PHE A 166 -9.01 1.46 4.97
C PHE A 166 -7.57 1.92 5.21
N TRP A 167 -6.67 1.00 5.56
CA TRP A 167 -5.30 1.34 5.95
C TRP A 167 -4.31 1.24 4.78
N LEU A 168 -4.33 0.11 4.05
CA LEU A 168 -3.33 -0.22 3.04
C LEU A 168 -3.63 0.38 1.67
N LEU A 169 -4.89 0.38 1.24
CA LEU A 169 -5.27 0.91 -0.08
C LEU A 169 -4.87 2.40 -0.26
N PRO A 170 -5.07 3.31 0.72
CA PRO A 170 -4.59 4.69 0.58
C PRO A 170 -3.07 4.79 0.44
N THR A 171 -2.30 3.93 1.10
CA THR A 171 -0.84 3.88 0.97
C THR A 171 -0.44 3.45 -0.44
N ILE A 172 -1.08 2.41 -0.98
CA ILE A 172 -0.86 1.95 -2.37
C ILE A 172 -1.16 3.09 -3.34
N MET A 173 -2.32 3.73 -3.19
CA MET A 173 -2.74 4.86 -4.03
C MET A 173 -1.73 6.01 -4.03
N LEU A 174 -1.25 6.41 -2.85
CA LEU A 174 -0.28 7.48 -2.70
C LEU A 174 1.07 7.08 -3.31
N SER A 175 1.61 5.93 -2.94
CA SER A 175 2.91 5.44 -3.41
C SER A 175 2.93 5.23 -4.94
N THR A 176 1.86 4.69 -5.52
CA THR A 176 1.71 4.60 -6.98
C THR A 176 1.72 6.00 -7.62
N GLY A 177 1.03 6.98 -7.04
CA GLY A 177 1.06 8.37 -7.52
C GLY A 177 2.46 8.99 -7.50
N VAL A 178 3.21 8.79 -6.40
CA VAL A 178 4.59 9.27 -6.23
C VAL A 178 5.54 8.60 -7.24
N GLY A 179 5.31 7.33 -7.57
CA GLY A 179 6.05 6.64 -8.63
C GLY A 179 5.73 7.17 -10.03
N MET A 180 4.45 7.43 -10.32
CA MET A 180 3.97 7.79 -11.65
C MET A 180 4.35 9.21 -12.09
N LEU A 181 4.17 10.21 -11.22
CA LEU A 181 4.31 11.62 -11.62
C LEU A 181 5.73 11.98 -12.09
N PRO A 182 6.81 11.70 -11.33
CA PRO A 182 8.17 11.99 -11.79
C PRO A 182 8.52 11.20 -13.06
N ALA A 183 8.09 9.93 -13.15
CA ALA A 183 8.34 9.10 -14.32
C ALA A 183 7.64 9.65 -15.58
N ALA A 184 6.44 10.20 -15.46
CA ALA A 184 5.75 10.87 -16.56
C ALA A 184 6.50 12.12 -17.07
N LEU A 185 7.17 12.83 -16.16
CA LEU A 185 8.08 13.94 -16.49
C LEU A 185 9.44 13.46 -17.03
N GLY A 186 9.74 12.17 -16.92
CA GLY A 186 10.98 11.55 -17.39
C GLY A 186 12.09 11.49 -16.34
N LEU A 187 11.75 11.68 -15.06
CA LEU A 187 12.67 11.62 -13.94
C LEU A 187 12.46 10.31 -13.15
N PRO A 188 13.50 9.50 -12.88
CA PRO A 188 13.38 8.29 -12.09
C PRO A 188 13.32 8.56 -10.57
N LEU A 189 12.78 9.71 -10.14
CA LEU A 189 12.80 10.13 -8.73
C LEU A 189 11.74 9.44 -7.87
N GLY A 190 10.67 8.89 -8.45
CA GLY A 190 9.57 8.29 -7.70
C GLY A 190 10.01 7.23 -6.68
N PRO A 191 10.73 6.18 -7.10
CA PRO A 191 11.24 5.16 -6.18
C PRO A 191 12.19 5.71 -5.09
N LEU A 192 13.00 6.72 -5.41
CA LEU A 192 13.90 7.37 -4.45
C LEU A 192 13.11 8.12 -3.37
N LEU A 193 12.07 8.86 -3.77
CA LEU A 193 11.19 9.58 -2.86
C LEU A 193 10.45 8.61 -1.94
N THR A 194 9.97 7.48 -2.46
CA THR A 194 9.29 6.47 -1.63
C THR A 194 10.24 5.69 -0.75
N LEU A 195 11.51 5.50 -1.14
CA LEU A 195 12.53 4.94 -0.24
C LEU A 195 12.81 5.86 0.94
N LEU A 196 12.98 7.17 0.69
CA LEU A 196 13.16 8.16 1.76
C LEU A 196 11.92 8.23 2.66
N TRP A 197 10.73 8.33 2.06
CA TRP A 197 9.47 8.38 2.79
C TRP A 197 9.25 7.12 3.64
N GLY A 198 9.50 5.94 3.07
CA GLY A 198 9.39 4.66 3.75
C GLY A 198 10.39 4.49 4.90
N TRP A 199 11.64 4.95 4.72
CA TRP A 199 12.63 5.02 5.80
C TRP A 199 12.08 5.89 6.93
N MET A 200 11.67 7.13 6.64
CA MET A 200 11.17 8.06 7.65
C MET A 200 9.96 7.49 8.40
N ALA A 201 9.02 6.87 7.67
CA ALA A 201 7.87 6.18 8.27
C ALA A 201 8.30 5.03 9.19
N ARG A 202 9.30 4.24 8.78
CA ARG A 202 9.87 3.15 9.59
C ARG A 202 10.77 3.64 10.72
N SER A 203 11.19 4.89 10.73
CA SER A 203 11.89 5.52 11.86
C SER A 203 10.95 6.26 12.81
N ALA A 204 9.68 6.46 12.44
CA ALA A 204 8.70 7.10 13.31
C ALA A 204 8.45 6.28 14.59
N PRO A 205 8.13 6.92 15.73
CA PRO A 205 7.76 6.21 16.96
C PRO A 205 6.60 5.24 16.75
N ALA A 206 6.57 4.16 17.56
CA ALA A 206 5.39 3.29 17.63
C ALA A 206 4.15 4.10 18.03
N PHE A 207 2.97 3.64 17.61
CA PHE A 207 1.68 4.32 17.82
C PHE A 207 1.55 5.71 17.16
N SER A 208 2.32 5.98 16.11
CA SER A 208 2.19 7.21 15.33
C SER A 208 1.18 7.02 14.18
N TYR A 209 -0.02 7.58 14.31
CA TYR A 209 -1.10 7.36 13.34
C TYR A 209 -1.21 8.48 12.29
N GLY A 210 -1.02 9.74 12.68
CA GLY A 210 -1.13 10.89 11.78
C GLY A 210 0.16 11.28 11.04
N SER A 211 1.32 10.87 11.54
CA SER A 211 2.61 11.36 10.99
C SER A 211 2.91 10.79 9.61
N LEU A 212 3.47 11.63 8.73
CA LEU A 212 4.01 11.23 7.43
C LEU A 212 3.02 10.52 6.49
N LEU A 213 1.71 10.51 6.76
CA LEU A 213 0.73 9.71 6.01
C LEU A 213 1.13 8.22 5.96
N ALA A 214 1.84 7.72 6.97
CA ALA A 214 2.30 6.33 7.07
C ALA A 214 2.10 5.86 8.52
N PRO A 215 0.92 5.32 8.85
CA PRO A 215 0.54 5.04 10.22
C PRO A 215 1.26 3.80 10.74
N ARG A 216 1.63 3.84 12.00
CA ARG A 216 2.44 2.84 12.67
C ARG A 216 1.84 2.46 14.02
N HIS A 217 1.53 1.19 14.20
CA HIS A 217 1.05 0.65 15.47
C HIS A 217 2.12 -0.24 16.14
N GLU A 218 2.69 -1.21 15.40
CA GLU A 218 3.77 -2.12 15.83
C GLU A 218 3.56 -2.89 17.16
N ALA A 219 2.33 -2.97 17.66
CA ALA A 219 1.97 -3.80 18.80
C ALA A 219 0.85 -4.78 18.43
N LEU A 220 0.78 -5.91 19.13
CA LEU A 220 -0.34 -6.84 19.01
C LEU A 220 -1.54 -6.37 19.86
N GLY A 221 -1.28 -5.77 21.02
CA GLY A 221 -2.29 -5.20 21.92
C GLY A 221 -2.42 -3.68 21.81
N GLU A 222 -2.51 -3.00 22.95
CA GLU A 222 -2.64 -1.54 23.06
C GLU A 222 -3.88 -0.99 22.36
N THR A 223 -5.01 -1.70 22.57
CA THR A 223 -6.29 -1.40 21.93
C THR A 223 -6.80 -0.02 22.33
N ALA A 224 -6.63 0.37 23.59
CA ALA A 224 -7.00 1.70 24.08
C ALA A 224 -6.29 2.82 23.28
N ARG A 225 -4.97 2.72 23.10
CA ARG A 225 -4.19 3.68 22.32
C ARG A 225 -4.59 3.71 20.84
N PHE A 226 -4.97 2.57 20.28
CA PHE A 226 -5.50 2.53 18.92
C PHE A 226 -6.83 3.28 18.80
N LEU A 227 -7.75 3.10 19.75
CA LEU A 227 -9.03 3.78 19.76
C LEU A 227 -8.88 5.30 19.91
N GLU A 228 -7.94 5.75 20.75
CA GLU A 228 -7.58 7.17 20.90
C GLU A 228 -7.03 7.76 19.59
N GLY A 229 -6.18 7.00 18.88
CA GLY A 229 -5.55 7.41 17.62
C GLY A 229 -6.41 7.24 16.36
N LEU A 230 -7.63 6.70 16.47
CA LEU A 230 -8.47 6.34 15.32
C LEU A 230 -8.79 7.54 14.42
N GLY A 231 -9.04 8.71 15.03
CA GLY A 231 -9.34 9.94 14.31
C GLY A 231 -8.17 10.44 13.46
N GLU A 232 -6.96 10.42 14.04
CA GLU A 232 -5.72 10.79 13.32
C GLU A 232 -5.42 9.81 12.19
N LEU A 233 -5.60 8.51 12.45
CA LEU A 233 -5.48 7.47 11.43
C LEU A 233 -6.43 7.77 10.27
N ALA A 234 -7.73 7.96 10.54
CA ALA A 234 -8.75 8.21 9.52
C ALA A 234 -8.44 9.44 8.68
N CYS A 235 -8.10 10.55 9.32
CA CYS A 235 -7.71 11.79 8.64
C CYS A 235 -6.47 11.55 7.76
N GLY A 236 -5.44 10.89 8.29
CA GLY A 236 -4.23 10.55 7.55
C GLY A 236 -4.47 9.60 6.38
N ARG A 237 -5.42 8.65 6.48
CA ARG A 237 -5.82 7.76 5.37
C ARG A 237 -6.58 8.51 4.28
N ALA A 238 -7.53 9.37 4.67
CA ALA A 238 -8.25 10.22 3.73
C ALA A 238 -7.30 11.16 2.98
N ALA A 239 -6.39 11.83 3.70
CA ALA A 239 -5.36 12.69 3.11
C ALA A 239 -4.44 11.93 2.14
N ALA A 240 -3.99 10.73 2.50
CA ALA A 240 -3.18 9.90 1.61
C ALA A 240 -3.91 9.52 0.32
N ALA A 241 -5.18 9.11 0.41
CA ALA A 241 -5.99 8.77 -0.75
C ALA A 241 -6.22 9.99 -1.66
N LEU A 242 -6.57 11.14 -1.08
CA LEU A 242 -6.77 12.40 -1.82
C LEU A 242 -5.48 12.86 -2.50
N LEU A 243 -4.33 12.77 -1.82
CA LEU A 243 -3.03 13.12 -2.38
C LEU A 243 -2.64 12.15 -3.52
N GLY A 244 -2.90 10.85 -3.37
CA GLY A 244 -2.71 9.87 -4.44
C GLY A 244 -3.53 10.19 -5.69
N LEU A 245 -4.80 10.57 -5.51
CA LEU A 245 -5.65 11.03 -6.61
C LEU A 245 -5.14 12.34 -7.22
N ALA A 246 -4.72 13.32 -6.40
CA ALA A 246 -4.15 14.57 -6.90
C ALA A 246 -2.90 14.33 -7.77
N LEU A 247 -2.00 13.43 -7.35
CA LEU A 247 -0.82 13.02 -8.13
C LEU A 247 -1.22 12.34 -9.45
N LEU A 248 -2.29 11.55 -9.46
CA LEU A 248 -2.85 11.01 -10.70
C LEU A 248 -3.33 12.13 -11.64
N LEU A 249 -4.08 13.11 -11.14
CA LEU A 249 -4.55 14.25 -11.95
C LEU A 249 -3.34 14.98 -12.56
N LEU A 250 -2.32 15.29 -11.75
CA LEU A 250 -1.09 15.94 -12.20
C LEU A 250 -0.35 15.09 -13.24
N THR A 251 -0.31 13.77 -13.07
CA THR A 251 0.28 12.85 -14.04
C THR A 251 -0.46 12.91 -15.38
N ALA A 252 -1.80 12.91 -15.36
CA ALA A 252 -2.61 13.01 -16.57
C ALA A 252 -2.35 14.34 -17.32
N LEU A 253 -2.24 15.45 -16.57
CA LEU A 253 -1.89 16.76 -17.12
C LEU A 253 -0.47 16.80 -17.70
N ALA A 254 0.51 16.20 -17.02
CA ALA A 254 1.88 16.11 -17.52
C ALA A 254 1.96 15.32 -18.84
N VAL A 255 1.24 14.20 -18.94
CA VAL A 255 1.16 13.40 -20.17
C VAL A 255 0.49 14.20 -21.30
N GLU A 256 -0.59 14.92 -21.02
CA GLU A 256 -1.27 15.78 -22.00
C GLU A 256 -0.36 16.92 -22.48
N TRP A 257 0.33 17.59 -21.55
CA TRP A 257 1.23 18.70 -21.86
C TRP A 257 2.36 18.26 -22.80
N LYS A 258 2.93 17.08 -22.54
CA LYS A 258 3.96 16.46 -23.39
C LYS A 258 3.42 16.09 -24.77
N ARG A 259 2.18 15.58 -24.87
CA ARG A 259 1.53 15.22 -26.14
C ARG A 259 1.23 16.43 -27.04
N ARG A 260 0.88 17.58 -26.46
CA ARG A 260 0.58 18.81 -27.22
C ARG A 260 1.83 19.54 -27.74
N GLY A 261 3.04 19.01 -27.55
CA GLY A 261 4.28 19.62 -28.05
C GLY A 261 4.69 20.95 -27.38
N ARG A 262 3.92 21.44 -26.40
CA ARG A 262 4.17 22.73 -25.73
C ARG A 262 5.48 22.77 -24.94
N GLY A 263 6.07 21.62 -24.61
CA GLY A 263 7.40 21.55 -23.98
C GLY A 263 8.56 21.89 -24.92
N TYR A 264 8.42 21.64 -26.23
CA TYR A 264 9.46 21.98 -27.22
C TYR A 264 9.43 23.47 -27.60
N VAL A 265 8.26 24.11 -27.56
CA VAL A 265 8.07 25.53 -27.90
C VAL A 265 8.77 26.47 -26.90
N LEU A 266 8.90 26.08 -25.63
CA LEU A 266 9.58 26.88 -24.61
C LEU A 266 11.11 26.76 -24.67
N LEU A 267 11.67 25.57 -24.97
CA LEU A 267 13.12 25.39 -25.12
C LEU A 267 13.68 26.00 -26.42
N CYS A 268 12.92 25.99 -27.51
CA CYS A 268 13.32 26.71 -28.73
C CYS A 268 13.25 28.23 -28.58
N ARG A 269 12.47 28.75 -27.63
CA ARG A 269 12.41 30.19 -27.34
C ARG A 269 13.54 30.68 -26.43
N SER A 270 14.09 29.85 -25.54
CA SER A 270 15.22 30.25 -24.68
C SER A 270 16.58 30.13 -25.36
N HIS A 271 16.68 29.43 -26.49
CA HIS A 271 17.88 29.39 -27.34
C HIS A 271 17.83 30.39 -28.52
N ALA A 272 16.75 31.16 -28.64
CA ALA A 272 16.54 32.16 -29.68
C ALA A 272 16.46 33.60 -29.13
N ALA A 273 16.87 33.80 -27.87
CA ALA A 273 16.99 35.10 -27.21
C ALA A 273 18.44 35.34 -26.78
#